data_AF-A0A968V1J9-F1
#
_entry.id   AF-A0A968V1J9-F1
#
_cell.length_a   1.000
_cell.length_b   1.000
_cell.length_c   1.000
_cell.angle_alpha   90.00
_cell.angle_beta   90.00
_cell.angle_gamma   90.00
#
_symmetry.space_group_name_H-M   'P 1'
#
loop_
_entity.id
_entity.type
_entity.pdbx_description
1 polymer ?
#
loop_
_entity_poly.entity_id
_entity_poly.type
_entity_poly.pdbx_seq_one_letter_code
_entity_poly.pdbx_strand_id
1 'polypeptide(L)' 'MARYEPPTHAPSIMQPVSIIICAKNEAENLKKNLPHILNQNYPFFEVIVVNDNSSDETEKIILEFKKKISDLVPR' A
#
# COMPACT_ATOMS: atom_id res chain seq x y z
N MET A 1 37.81 14.11 -29.38
CA MET A 1 36.36 14.26 -29.14
C MET A 1 35.91 13.04 -28.37
N ALA A 2 35.62 13.16 -27.08
CA ALA A 2 35.12 12.03 -26.29
C ALA A 2 33.61 11.92 -26.51
N ARG A 3 33.14 10.74 -26.92
CA ARG A 3 31.70 10.43 -27.01
C ARG A 3 31.24 10.06 -25.60
N TYR A 4 30.22 10.77 -25.10
CA TYR A 4 29.52 10.37 -23.88
C TYR A 4 28.51 9.28 -24.25
N GLU A 5 28.64 8.09 -23.68
CA GLU A 5 27.60 7.08 -23.70
C GLU A 5 26.75 7.24 -22.44
N PRO A 6 25.45 7.54 -22.54
CA PRO A 6 24.59 7.65 -21.38
C PRO A 6 24.57 6.30 -20.65
N PRO A 7 24.56 6.29 -19.30
CA PRO A 7 24.46 5.04 -18.55
C PRO A 7 23.21 4.30 -19.02
N THR A 8 23.44 3.14 -19.66
CA THR A 8 22.37 2.24 -20.08
C THR A 8 21.77 1.70 -18.81
N HIS A 9 20.63 2.26 -18.40
CA HIS A 9 19.94 1.80 -17.20
C HIS A 9 19.61 0.32 -17.41
N ALA A 10 20.19 -0.55 -16.57
CA ALA A 10 19.79 -1.94 -16.48
C ALA A 10 18.25 -2.00 -16.36
N PRO A 11 17.57 -3.04 -16.90
CA PRO A 11 16.12 -3.15 -16.79
C PRO A 11 15.72 -2.89 -15.35
N SER A 12 14.85 -1.91 -15.14
CA SER A 12 14.44 -1.45 -13.81
C SER A 12 13.72 -2.60 -13.10
N ILE A 13 14.47 -3.42 -12.36
CA ILE A 13 13.90 -4.45 -11.51
C ILE A 13 13.05 -3.71 -10.47
N MET A 14 11.73 -3.82 -10.57
CA MET A 14 10.80 -3.20 -9.64
C MET A 14 10.98 -3.86 -8.26
N GLN A 15 11.61 -3.15 -7.34
CA GLN A 15 11.91 -3.64 -5.99
C GLN A 15 10.62 -3.77 -5.16
N PRO A 16 10.40 -4.83 -4.37
CA PRO A 16 9.26 -4.87 -3.45
C PRO A 16 9.24 -3.67 -2.49
N VAL A 17 8.06 -3.11 -2.22
CA VAL A 17 7.88 -1.95 -1.33
C VAL A 17 6.88 -2.27 -0.21
N SER A 18 7.20 -1.87 1.01
CA SER A 18 6.29 -1.95 2.15
C SER A 18 5.70 -0.58 2.46
N ILE A 19 4.37 -0.48 2.45
CA ILE A 19 3.62 0.74 2.78
C ILE A 19 3.07 0.58 4.20
N ILE A 20 3.60 1.34 5.15
CA ILE A 20 3.17 1.32 6.55
C ILE A 20 2.29 2.55 6.80
N ILE A 21 1.06 2.31 7.26
CA ILE A 21 0.08 3.36 7.56
C ILE A 21 -0.26 3.29 9.05
N CYS A 22 0.16 4.29 9.81
CA CYS A 22 -0.28 4.46 11.20
C CYS A 22 -1.62 5.21 11.22
N ALA A 23 -2.62 4.65 11.87
CA ALA A 23 -3.98 5.17 11.91
C ALA A 23 -4.44 5.39 13.35
N LYS A 24 -4.81 6.63 13.68
CA LYS A 24 -5.44 7.00 14.95
C LYS A 24 -6.64 7.90 14.69
N ASN A 25 -7.84 7.34 14.88
CA ASN A 25 -9.09 8.01 14.53
C ASN A 25 -9.18 8.42 13.05
N GLU A 26 -8.79 7.50 12.16
CA GLU A 26 -8.64 7.73 10.71
C GLU A 26 -9.69 6.99 9.87
N ALA A 27 -10.83 6.61 10.46
CA ALA A 27 -11.84 5.76 9.79
C ALA A 27 -12.27 6.30 8.42
N GLU A 28 -12.58 7.59 8.32
CA GLU A 28 -13.03 8.23 7.07
C GLU A 28 -11.91 8.34 6.04
N ASN A 29 -10.69 8.66 6.47
CA ASN A 29 -9.53 8.73 5.59
C ASN A 29 -9.13 7.35 5.08
N LEU A 30 -9.21 6.30 5.90
CA LEU A 30 -8.99 4.93 5.46
C LEU A 30 -10.02 4.49 4.42
N LYS A 31 -11.32 4.74 4.66
CA LYS A 31 -12.38 4.45 3.68
C LYS A 31 -12.11 5.13 2.33
N LYS A 32 -11.67 6.39 2.36
CA LYS A 32 -11.42 7.19 1.16
C LYS A 32 -10.14 6.78 0.43
N ASN A 33 -9.04 6.62 1.16
CA ASN A 33 -7.70 6.57 0.57
C ASN A 33 -7.16 5.15 0.40
N LEU A 34 -7.52 4.21 1.28
CA LEU A 34 -7.01 2.84 1.23
C LEU A 34 -7.36 2.12 -0.10
N PRO A 35 -8.55 2.30 -0.71
CA PRO A 35 -8.82 1.74 -2.05
C PRO A 35 -7.83 2.22 -3.12
N HIS A 36 -7.39 3.48 -3.05
CA HIS A 36 -6.42 4.02 -3.99
C HIS A 36 -5.04 3.41 -3.77
N ILE A 37 -4.62 3.22 -2.51
CA ILE A 37 -3.34 2.59 -2.15
C ILE A 37 -3.31 1.12 -2.57
N LEU A 38 -4.44 0.42 -2.52
CA LEU A 38 -4.54 -0.98 -2.94
C LEU A 38 -4.63 -1.15 -4.47
N ASN A 39 -5.13 -0.14 -5.19
CA ASN A 39 -5.29 -0.18 -6.64
C ASN A 39 -4.14 0.55 -7.37
N GLN A 40 -2.90 0.20 -7.03
CA GLN A 40 -1.70 0.76 -7.63
C GLN A 40 -1.25 -0.09 -8.82
N ASN A 41 -0.66 0.55 -9.83
CA ASN A 41 -0.04 -0.13 -10.97
C ASN A 41 1.35 -0.71 -10.63
N TYR A 42 1.77 -0.64 -9.36
CA TYR A 42 3.00 -1.24 -8.87
C TYR A 42 2.73 -2.70 -8.47
N PRO A 43 3.43 -3.69 -9.02
CA PRO A 43 3.09 -5.10 -8.84
C PRO A 43 3.58 -5.70 -7.52
N PHE A 44 4.62 -5.15 -6.89
CA PHE A 44 5.27 -5.76 -5.74
C PHE A 44 5.18 -4.86 -4.50
N PHE A 45 4.05 -4.92 -3.80
CA PHE A 45 3.91 -4.17 -2.56
C PHE A 45 3.10 -4.91 -1.50
N GLU A 46 3.36 -4.55 -0.26
CA GLU A 46 2.53 -4.90 0.89
C GLU A 46 2.03 -3.63 1.58
N VAL A 47 0.86 -3.72 2.22
CA VAL A 47 0.29 -2.62 3.00
C VAL A 47 0.05 -3.11 4.42
N ILE A 48 0.69 -2.45 5.38
CA ILE A 48 0.58 -2.73 6.81
C ILE A 48 -0.11 -1.55 7.46
N VAL A 49 -1.35 -1.73 7.91
CA VAL A 49 -2.10 -0.71 8.64
C VAL A 49 -2.01 -0.99 10.13
N VAL A 50 -1.45 -0.05 10.88
CA VAL A 50 -1.28 -0.14 12.34
C VAL A 50 -2.31 0.76 13.00
N ASN A 51 -3.21 0.18 13.80
CA ASN A 51 -4.15 0.94 14.63
C ASN A 51 -3.43 1.43 15.90
N ASP A 52 -3.28 2.73 16.07
CA ASP A 52 -2.66 3.38 17.23
C ASP A 52 -3.72 3.77 18.28
N ASN A 53 -4.37 2.75 18.84
CA ASN A 53 -5.39 2.87 19.90
C ASN A 53 -6.51 3.87 19.56
N SER A 54 -7.10 3.73 18.38
CA SER A 54 -8.24 4.54 17.96
C SER A 54 -9.46 4.30 18.85
N SER A 55 -10.27 5.34 19.03
CA SER A 55 -11.54 5.29 19.77
C SER A 55 -12.77 5.41 18.87
N ASP A 56 -12.57 5.58 17.57
CA ASP A 56 -13.60 5.62 16.54
C ASP A 56 -13.72 4.28 15.79
N GLU A 57 -14.37 4.29 14.63
CA GLU A 57 -14.58 3.10 13.80
C GLU A 57 -13.33 2.63 13.02
N THR A 58 -12.14 3.19 13.28
CA THR A 58 -10.90 2.87 12.53
C THR A 58 -10.64 1.36 12.48
N GLU A 59 -10.72 0.68 13.62
CA GLU A 59 -10.48 -0.75 13.70
C GLU A 59 -11.46 -1.56 12.85
N LYS A 60 -12.75 -1.21 12.89
CA LYS A 60 -13.78 -1.85 12.10
C LYS A 60 -13.49 -1.72 10.60
N ILE A 61 -13.09 -0.53 10.15
CA ILE A 61 -12.74 -0.30 8.74
C ILE A 61 -11.54 -1.14 8.33
N ILE A 62 -10.49 -1.22 9.15
CA ILE A 62 -9.32 -2.07 8.88
C ILE A 62 -9.75 -3.53 8.71
N LEU A 63 -10.63 -4.04 9.58
CA LEU A 63 -11.14 -5.42 9.50
C LEU A 63 -11.99 -5.68 8.24
N GLU A 64 -12.85 -4.73 7.86
CA GLU A 64 -13.65 -4.82 6.63
C GLU A 64 -12.76 -4.94 5.38
N PHE A 65 -11.71 -4.12 5.28
CA PHE A 65 -10.75 -4.20 4.18
C PHE A 65 -9.96 -5.51 4.19
N LYS A 66 -9.50 -5.98 5.36
CA LYS A 66 -8.78 -7.25 5.48
C LYS A 66 -9.61 -8.43 5.00
N LYS A 67 -10.90 -8.47 5.35
CA LYS A 67 -11.84 -9.51 4.89
C LYS A 67 -11.98 -9.45 3.37
N LYS A 68 -12.27 -8.27 2.82
CA LYS A 68 -12.44 -8.06 1.37
C LYS A 68 -11.21 -8.48 0.56
N ILE A 69 -9.99 -8.20 1.05
CA ILE A 69 -8.75 -8.63 0.37
C ILE A 69 -8.57 -10.15 0.45
N SER A 70 -8.85 -10.74 1.62
CA SER A 70 -8.71 -12.19 1.80
C SER A 70 -9.68 -12.99 0.91
N ASP A 71 -10.86 -12.44 0.63
CA ASP A 71 -11.82 -13.04 -0.30
C ASP A 71 -11.38 -12.95 -1.77
N LEU A 72 -10.57 -11.94 -2.12
CA LEU A 72 -10.08 -11.71 -3.49
C LEU A 72 -8.80 -12.50 -3.82
N VAL A 73 -8.04 -12.90 -2.81
CA VAL A 73 -6.82 -13.70 -2.97
C VAL A 73 -7.09 -15.10 -2.40
N PRO A 74 -7.53 -16.07 -3.22
CA PRO A 74 -7.64 -17.45 -2.77
C PRO A 74 -6.25 -17.91 -2.30
N ARG A 75 -6.18 -18.37 -1.05
CA ARG A 75 -4.95 -18.93 -0.45
C ARG A 75 -4.47 -20.17 -1.18
#